data_AF-A0A1G2WBK8-F1
#
_entry.id   AF-A0A1G2WBK8-F1
#
_cell.length_a   1.000
_cell.length_b   1.000
_cell.length_c   1.000
_cell.angle_alpha   90.00
_cell.angle_beta   90.00
_cell.angle_gamma   90.00
#
_symmetry.space_group_name_H-M   'P 1'
#
loop_
_entity.id
_entity.type
_entity.pdbx_description
1 polymer ?
#
loop_
_entity_poly.entity_id
_entity_poly.type
_entity_poly.pdbx_seq_one_letter_code
_entity_poly.pdbx_strand_id
1 'polypeptide(L)'
;MKFVAALAATAGLALAATQANATVFAGNWELTTYQASDPGLVLNVYNIGSTSFNVDLSAQDPQYDPLFYLYTNETHLNPDDLAASQISLKFTFTSPDGNDGPLVIGGTTQGSYEFFGLVQNGQLTWANGGQAQLQWGFNDPNLITPGIMTLSVNGGEFNEGFLGLNEGKHHGLKVKAKFDWDQDPTFGVVPEPGTWALMIGGFGMAGAMIRRRRAIAA
;
A
#
# COMPACT_ATOMS: atom_id res chain seq x y z
N MET A 1 -40.03 -22.89 -54.85
CA MET A 1 -39.58 -23.70 -53.69
C MET A 1 -38.10 -24.04 -53.88
N LYS A 2 -37.30 -23.86 -52.80
CA LYS A 2 -35.90 -24.34 -52.58
C LYS A 2 -34.79 -23.43 -53.15
N PHE A 3 -33.79 -22.93 -52.41
CA PHE A 3 -33.48 -22.86 -50.98
C PHE A 3 -32.59 -21.61 -50.78
N VAL A 4 -32.83 -20.85 -49.72
CA VAL A 4 -32.01 -19.73 -49.26
C VAL A 4 -30.77 -20.27 -48.54
N ALA A 5 -29.59 -19.68 -48.77
CA ALA A 5 -28.44 -19.86 -47.89
C ALA A 5 -27.75 -18.50 -47.70
N ALA A 6 -28.14 -17.81 -46.63
CA ALA A 6 -27.43 -16.65 -46.10
C ALA A 6 -26.22 -17.16 -45.32
N LEU A 7 -25.01 -16.71 -45.66
CA LEU A 7 -23.80 -16.93 -44.89
C LEU A 7 -23.50 -15.63 -44.13
N ALA A 8 -23.97 -15.54 -42.88
CA ALA A 8 -23.55 -14.50 -41.95
C ALA A 8 -22.58 -15.13 -40.95
N ALA A 9 -21.29 -14.86 -41.11
CA ALA A 9 -20.27 -15.21 -40.13
C ALA A 9 -20.02 -13.98 -39.25
N THR A 10 -20.76 -13.88 -38.14
CA THR A 10 -20.49 -12.89 -37.09
C THR A 10 -19.38 -13.44 -36.21
N ALA A 11 -18.15 -12.95 -36.38
CA ALA A 11 -17.06 -13.25 -35.47
C ALA A 11 -17.27 -12.42 -34.19
N GLY A 12 -17.51 -13.10 -33.07
CA GLY A 12 -17.64 -12.47 -31.76
C GLY A 12 -16.30 -11.92 -31.30
N LEU A 13 -16.24 -10.61 -31.01
CA LEU A 13 -15.19 -10.02 -30.20
C LEU A 13 -15.40 -10.48 -28.75
N ALA A 14 -14.53 -11.34 -28.25
CA ALA A 14 -14.40 -11.57 -26.81
C ALA A 14 -13.61 -10.38 -26.23
N LEU A 15 -14.29 -9.47 -25.53
CA LEU A 15 -13.63 -8.54 -24.64
C LEU A 15 -13.13 -9.33 -23.43
N ALA A 16 -11.82 -9.50 -23.31
CA ALA A 16 -11.22 -10.01 -22.09
C ALA A 16 -11.46 -8.98 -20.98
N ALA A 17 -12.38 -9.26 -20.07
CA ALA A 17 -12.53 -8.50 -18.84
C ALA A 17 -11.26 -8.73 -18.00
N THR A 18 -10.47 -7.67 -17.78
CA THR A 18 -9.40 -7.69 -16.78
C THR A 18 -10.04 -7.94 -15.42
N GLN A 19 -9.79 -9.10 -14.82
CA GLN A 19 -10.20 -9.36 -13.44
C GLN A 19 -9.44 -8.38 -12.54
N ALA A 20 -10.16 -7.41 -11.96
CA ALA A 20 -9.63 -6.61 -10.87
C ALA A 20 -9.47 -7.54 -9.67
N ASN A 21 -8.23 -7.91 -9.34
CA ASN A 21 -7.95 -8.60 -8.09
C ASN A 21 -8.05 -7.57 -6.96
N ALA A 22 -8.96 -7.79 -6.01
CA ALA A 22 -8.97 -7.04 -4.76
C ALA A 22 -7.58 -7.16 -4.11
N THR A 23 -6.82 -6.06 -4.07
CA THR A 23 -5.47 -6.11 -3.51
C THR A 23 -5.56 -5.78 -2.03
N VAL A 24 -5.50 -6.83 -1.22
CA VAL A 24 -5.33 -6.73 0.23
C VAL A 24 -3.87 -6.43 0.53
N PHE A 25 -3.62 -5.37 1.28
CA PHE A 25 -2.30 -5.03 1.80
C PHE A 25 -2.17 -5.58 3.20
N ALA A 26 -1.23 -6.49 3.38
CA ALA A 26 -1.00 -7.13 4.67
C ALA A 26 0.48 -7.14 4.99
N GLY A 27 0.80 -7.13 6.28
CA GLY A 27 2.18 -7.09 6.73
C GLY A 27 2.29 -6.76 8.20
N ASN A 28 3.48 -6.32 8.59
CA ASN A 28 3.78 -5.87 9.93
C ASN A 28 4.47 -4.51 9.90
N TRP A 29 4.28 -3.73 10.94
CA TRP A 29 5.02 -2.51 11.19
C TRP A 29 5.87 -2.66 12.45
N GLU A 30 6.99 -1.94 12.49
CA GLU A 30 7.87 -1.86 13.65
C GLU A 30 8.44 -0.45 13.78
N LEU A 31 8.47 0.08 15.00
CA LEU A 31 9.19 1.30 15.32
C LEU A 31 10.65 0.92 15.62
N THR A 32 11.57 1.29 14.74
CA THR A 32 12.96 0.77 14.74
C THR A 32 13.95 1.69 15.43
N THR A 33 13.65 2.98 15.55
CA THR A 33 14.51 3.97 16.18
C THR A 33 13.64 4.99 16.90
N TYR A 34 13.99 5.31 18.15
CA TYR A 34 13.45 6.42 18.91
C TYR A 34 14.33 6.64 20.16
N GLN A 35 14.28 7.84 20.74
CA GLN A 35 15.05 8.18 21.92
C GLN A 35 14.34 7.63 23.17
N ALA A 36 14.83 6.53 23.73
CA ALA A 36 14.21 5.87 24.90
C ALA A 36 14.87 6.23 26.24
N SER A 37 15.93 7.04 26.22
CA SER A 37 16.70 7.46 27.39
C SER A 37 17.47 8.74 27.09
N ASP A 38 17.89 9.46 28.12
CA ASP A 38 18.76 10.63 27.98
C ASP A 38 20.10 10.31 27.28
N PRO A 39 20.72 11.28 26.58
CA PRO A 39 20.30 12.68 26.43
C PRO A 39 19.20 12.90 25.38
N GLY A 40 18.41 13.96 25.55
CA GLY A 40 17.32 14.39 24.66
C GLY A 40 15.96 13.78 25.03
N LEU A 41 14.90 14.28 24.38
CA LEU A 41 13.52 14.01 24.78
C LEU A 41 13.22 12.51 24.81
N VAL A 42 13.02 11.98 26.02
CA VAL A 42 12.77 10.57 26.32
C VAL A 42 11.35 10.19 25.94
N LEU A 43 11.24 9.32 24.95
CA LEU A 43 9.98 8.85 24.41
C LEU A 43 9.58 7.50 24.97
N ASN A 44 8.28 7.37 25.17
CA ASN A 44 7.58 6.15 25.51
C ASN A 44 6.59 5.83 24.39
N VAL A 45 6.44 4.54 24.11
CA VAL A 45 5.61 4.04 23.02
C VAL A 45 4.65 3.00 23.56
N TYR A 46 3.36 3.16 23.24
CA TYR A 46 2.34 2.19 23.59
C TYR A 46 1.61 1.71 22.33
N ASN A 47 1.86 0.47 21.93
CA ASN A 47 1.24 -0.12 20.74
C ASN A 47 -0.28 -0.27 20.92
N ILE A 48 -1.02 0.02 19.86
CA ILE A 48 -2.47 -0.13 19.82
C ILE A 48 -2.77 -1.44 19.10
N GLY A 49 -3.20 -2.45 19.84
CA GLY A 49 -3.52 -3.75 19.25
C GLY A 49 -2.27 -4.48 18.76
N SER A 50 -2.36 -5.06 17.56
CA SER A 50 -1.27 -5.83 16.95
C SER A 50 -0.34 -4.93 16.13
N THR A 51 0.91 -5.36 15.97
CA THR A 51 1.84 -4.77 15.00
C THR A 51 1.62 -5.28 13.57
N SER A 52 0.68 -6.21 13.39
CA SER A 52 0.25 -6.69 12.08
C SER A 52 -0.92 -5.87 11.54
N PHE A 53 -0.90 -5.55 10.25
CA PHE A 53 -2.02 -4.90 9.56
C PHE A 53 -2.56 -5.79 8.42
N ASN A 54 -3.85 -5.63 8.13
CA ASN A 54 -4.54 -6.25 7.02
C ASN A 54 -5.61 -5.27 6.54
N VAL A 55 -5.37 -4.68 5.37
CA VAL A 55 -6.08 -3.54 4.83
C VAL A 55 -6.66 -3.95 3.48
N ASP A 56 -7.98 -3.87 3.34
CA ASP A 56 -8.68 -4.15 2.09
C ASP A 56 -9.20 -2.84 1.50
N LEU A 57 -8.37 -2.25 0.65
CA LEU A 57 -8.68 -0.98 -0.01
C LEU A 57 -9.78 -1.12 -1.07
N SER A 58 -10.16 -2.34 -1.47
CA SER A 58 -11.34 -2.54 -2.32
C SER A 58 -12.66 -2.37 -1.53
N ALA A 59 -12.62 -2.61 -0.22
CA ALA A 59 -13.76 -2.44 0.67
C ALA A 59 -13.88 -1.00 1.19
N GLN A 60 -12.75 -0.35 1.48
CA GLN A 60 -12.70 1.04 1.92
C GLN A 60 -11.37 1.69 1.56
N ASP A 61 -11.44 2.81 0.83
CA ASP A 61 -10.26 3.59 0.44
C ASP A 61 -10.54 5.10 0.62
N PRO A 62 -9.68 5.85 1.35
CA PRO A 62 -8.53 5.37 2.12
C PRO A 62 -8.94 4.64 3.41
N GLN A 63 -8.05 3.78 3.89
CA GLN A 63 -8.20 3.08 5.17
C GLN A 63 -7.15 3.55 6.18
N TYR A 64 -7.57 3.71 7.44
CA TYR A 64 -6.71 4.12 8.54
C TYR A 64 -6.49 2.98 9.53
N ASP A 65 -5.25 2.79 9.97
CA ASP A 65 -4.89 1.82 11.01
C ASP A 65 -4.15 2.52 12.16
N PRO A 66 -4.68 2.49 13.40
CA PRO A 66 -4.00 3.09 14.54
C PRO A 66 -2.83 2.21 14.99
N LEU A 67 -1.63 2.79 15.08
CA LEU A 67 -0.40 2.04 15.33
C LEU A 67 -0.01 2.07 16.81
N PHE A 68 0.26 3.27 17.34
CA PHE A 68 0.73 3.45 18.71
C PHE A 68 0.40 4.85 19.24
N TYR A 69 0.53 5.01 20.55
CA TYR A 69 0.69 6.33 21.17
C TYR A 69 2.17 6.62 21.39
N LEU A 70 2.61 7.81 20.98
CA LEU A 70 3.92 8.38 21.30
C LEU A 70 3.73 9.41 22.42
N TYR A 71 4.53 9.33 23.47
CA TYR A 71 4.45 10.27 24.59
C TYR A 71 5.77 10.37 25.34
N THR A 72 5.88 11.33 26.26
CA THR A 72 6.97 11.41 27.25
C THR A 72 6.40 11.36 28.67
N ASN A 73 7.23 10.95 29.63
CA ASN A 73 6.95 11.09 31.07
C ASN A 73 7.79 12.20 31.71
N GLU A 74 8.52 12.97 30.91
CA GLU A 74 9.16 14.17 31.40
C GLU A 74 8.10 15.21 31.76
N THR A 75 8.41 15.98 32.79
CA THR A 75 7.53 17.06 33.27
C THR A 75 7.96 18.43 32.75
N HIS A 76 9.18 18.56 32.21
CA HIS A 76 9.76 19.80 31.71
C HIS A 76 10.79 19.48 30.63
N LEU A 77 10.89 20.36 29.64
CA LEU A 77 11.96 20.33 28.63
C LEU A 77 13.25 20.93 29.20
N ASN A 78 14.33 20.18 29.09
CA ASN A 78 15.69 20.60 29.33
C ASN A 78 16.36 21.03 28.01
N PRO A 79 17.53 21.69 28.08
CA PRO A 79 18.22 22.16 26.88
C PRO A 79 18.59 21.05 25.88
N ASP A 80 18.84 19.83 26.34
CA ASP A 80 19.13 18.69 25.46
C ASP A 80 17.89 18.14 24.76
N ASP A 81 16.70 18.31 25.35
CA ASP A 81 15.43 17.86 24.77
C ASP A 81 15.05 18.65 23.51
N LEU A 82 15.60 19.85 23.34
CA LEU A 82 15.39 20.69 22.17
C LEU A 82 16.16 20.22 20.93
N ALA A 83 17.12 19.31 21.11
CA ALA A 83 17.84 18.71 19.99
C ALA A 83 16.97 17.63 19.33
N ALA A 84 16.94 17.63 18.00
CA ALA A 84 16.19 16.64 17.24
C ALA A 84 16.83 15.26 17.32
N SER A 85 16.07 14.28 17.83
CA SER A 85 16.42 12.86 17.84
C SER A 85 15.69 12.12 16.74
N GLN A 86 16.33 11.11 16.14
CA GLN A 86 15.71 10.36 15.04
C GLN A 86 14.62 9.41 15.54
N ILE A 87 13.58 9.28 14.73
CA ILE A 87 12.55 8.26 14.87
C ILE A 87 12.32 7.59 13.51
N SER A 88 12.05 6.28 13.49
CA SER A 88 11.86 5.54 12.23
C SER A 88 10.83 4.45 12.37
N LEU A 89 9.93 4.39 11.40
CA LEU A 89 8.85 3.43 11.31
C LEU A 89 9.01 2.61 10.03
N LYS A 90 9.10 1.30 10.17
CA LYS A 90 9.29 0.37 9.05
C LYS A 90 8.05 -0.49 8.87
N PHE A 91 7.58 -0.59 7.63
CA PHE A 91 6.47 -1.43 7.21
C PHE A 91 7.00 -2.53 6.29
N THR A 92 6.80 -3.77 6.69
CA THR A 92 7.16 -4.96 5.92
C THR A 92 5.89 -5.60 5.39
N PHE A 93 5.75 -5.62 4.06
CA PHE A 93 4.56 -6.13 3.39
C PHE A 93 4.74 -7.61 3.03
N THR A 94 3.73 -8.41 3.37
CA THR A 94 3.59 -9.82 2.97
C THR A 94 2.55 -9.99 1.86
N SER A 95 1.78 -8.95 1.57
CA SER A 95 0.84 -8.90 0.46
C SER A 95 0.66 -7.44 0.01
N PRO A 96 0.54 -7.17 -1.30
CA PRO A 96 0.70 -8.12 -2.42
C PRO A 96 2.13 -8.64 -2.58
N ASP A 97 2.29 -9.86 -3.09
CA ASP A 97 3.62 -10.40 -3.45
C ASP A 97 4.27 -9.60 -4.59
N GLY A 98 5.60 -9.68 -4.72
CA GLY A 98 6.32 -8.92 -5.76
C GLY A 98 6.18 -7.41 -5.58
N ASN A 99 6.23 -6.96 -4.32
CA ASN A 99 6.30 -5.55 -3.95
C ASN A 99 7.76 -5.08 -3.75
N ASP A 100 7.99 -3.78 -3.76
CA ASP A 100 9.30 -3.15 -3.54
C ASP A 100 9.58 -2.76 -2.07
N GLY A 101 8.80 -3.27 -1.13
CA GLY A 101 9.00 -3.07 0.29
C GLY A 101 10.28 -3.75 0.83
N PRO A 102 10.64 -3.51 2.11
CA PRO A 102 9.89 -2.75 3.12
C PRO A 102 9.95 -1.24 2.90
N LEU A 103 8.90 -0.53 3.34
CA LEU A 103 8.89 0.93 3.38
C LEU A 103 9.43 1.42 4.72
N VAL A 104 10.24 2.46 4.69
CA VAL A 104 10.79 3.11 5.90
C VAL A 104 10.42 4.58 5.87
N ILE A 105 9.71 5.02 6.90
CA ILE A 105 9.35 6.42 7.11
C ILE A 105 10.19 6.93 8.28
N GLY A 106 11.22 7.70 7.95
CA GLY A 106 12.05 8.39 8.93
C GLY A 106 11.39 9.69 9.40
N GLY A 107 11.83 10.17 10.55
CA GLY A 107 11.39 11.44 11.14
C GLY A 107 12.30 11.87 12.27
N THR A 108 11.88 12.92 12.95
CA THR A 108 12.55 13.45 14.12
C THR A 108 11.54 13.79 15.21
N THR A 109 12.04 13.73 16.45
CA THR A 109 11.33 14.16 17.65
C THR A 109 12.18 15.13 18.45
N GLN A 110 11.56 16.16 19.00
CA GLN A 110 12.22 17.14 19.87
C GLN A 110 11.20 17.81 20.77
N GLY A 111 11.68 18.41 21.85
CA GLY A 111 10.95 19.42 22.60
C GLY A 111 10.79 20.71 21.81
N SER A 112 9.69 21.41 22.07
CA SER A 112 9.40 22.74 21.56
C SER A 112 8.81 23.61 22.65
N TYR A 113 9.06 24.91 22.52
CA TYR A 113 8.49 25.96 23.36
C TYR A 113 7.60 26.86 22.50
N GLU A 114 6.39 27.10 22.98
CA GLU A 114 5.42 27.99 22.34
C GLU A 114 4.96 29.11 23.28
N PHE A 115 4.19 30.06 22.75
CA PHE A 115 3.60 31.16 23.50
C PHE A 115 4.57 31.85 24.48
N PHE A 116 5.64 32.43 23.92
CA PHE A 116 6.73 33.09 24.67
C PHE A 116 7.43 32.20 25.70
N GLY A 117 7.44 30.87 25.48
CA GLY A 117 8.09 29.89 26.35
C GLY A 117 7.23 29.39 27.49
N LEU A 118 5.95 29.78 27.54
CA LEU A 118 5.01 29.33 28.57
C LEU A 118 4.37 27.99 28.23
N VAL A 119 4.33 27.61 26.96
CA VAL A 119 3.82 26.31 26.52
C VAL A 119 4.99 25.43 26.14
N GLN A 120 4.96 24.17 26.57
CA GLN A 120 5.94 23.16 26.22
C GLN A 120 5.23 21.97 25.59
N ASN A 121 5.86 21.36 24.59
CA ASN A 121 5.34 20.16 23.94
C ASN A 121 6.49 19.34 23.36
N GLY A 122 6.26 18.05 23.19
CA GLY A 122 7.02 17.25 22.25
C GLY A 122 6.48 17.46 20.84
N GLN A 123 7.35 17.44 19.85
CA GLN A 123 7.00 17.56 18.43
C GLN A 123 7.49 16.31 17.70
N LEU A 124 6.60 15.65 16.98
CA LEU A 124 6.93 14.61 16.01
C LEU A 124 6.79 15.16 14.59
N THR A 125 7.88 15.13 13.84
CA THR A 125 7.92 15.56 12.45
C THR A 125 8.48 14.44 11.58
N TRP A 126 7.65 13.91 10.68
CA TRP A 126 8.10 12.90 9.73
C TRP A 126 8.76 13.54 8.49
N ALA A 127 9.78 12.89 7.96
CA ALA A 127 10.37 13.28 6.69
C ALA A 127 9.36 13.10 5.56
N ASN A 128 9.44 13.93 4.52
CA ASN A 128 8.53 13.92 3.36
C ASN A 128 7.04 13.95 3.76
N GLY A 129 6.70 14.63 4.86
CA GLY A 129 5.32 14.69 5.36
C GLY A 129 4.79 13.35 5.90
N GLY A 130 5.68 12.39 6.18
CA GLY A 130 5.32 11.06 6.66
C GLY A 130 4.81 10.15 5.57
N GLN A 131 5.18 10.39 4.31
CA GLN A 131 4.72 9.62 3.16
C GLN A 131 5.81 8.70 2.60
N ALA A 132 5.40 7.49 2.20
CA ALA A 132 6.18 6.56 1.40
C ALA A 132 5.24 5.82 0.43
N GLN A 133 5.76 5.37 -0.70
CA GLN A 133 4.98 4.66 -1.71
C GLN A 133 5.42 3.21 -1.79
N LEU A 134 4.45 2.30 -1.80
CA LEU A 134 4.66 0.90 -2.15
C LEU A 134 4.30 0.72 -3.62
N GLN A 135 5.16 0.03 -4.35
CA GLN A 135 4.87 -0.46 -5.68
C GLN A 135 4.77 -1.98 -5.71
N TRP A 136 3.92 -2.53 -6.57
CA TRP A 136 3.77 -3.98 -6.70
C TRP A 136 3.41 -4.43 -8.12
N GLY A 137 3.44 -5.75 -8.31
CA GLY A 137 3.20 -6.43 -9.58
C GLY A 137 4.48 -6.88 -10.29
N PHE A 138 5.65 -6.72 -9.67
CA PHE A 138 6.95 -7.04 -10.27
C PHE A 138 7.19 -8.54 -10.48
N ASN A 139 6.32 -9.39 -9.94
CA ASN A 139 6.35 -10.83 -10.14
C ASN A 139 5.75 -11.27 -11.50
N ASP A 140 4.99 -10.40 -12.18
CA ASP A 140 4.46 -10.71 -13.52
C ASP A 140 5.42 -10.20 -14.61
N PRO A 141 5.91 -11.07 -15.52
CA PRO A 141 6.80 -10.66 -16.60
C PRO A 141 6.14 -9.73 -17.64
N ASN A 142 4.81 -9.61 -17.65
CA ASN A 142 4.06 -8.76 -18.56
C ASN A 142 3.70 -7.40 -17.94
N LEU A 143 4.25 -7.03 -16.78
CA LEU A 143 3.98 -5.75 -16.15
C LEU A 143 4.30 -4.57 -17.09
N ILE A 144 3.31 -3.71 -17.34
CA ILE A 144 3.47 -2.46 -18.08
C ILE A 144 3.63 -1.29 -17.10
N THR A 145 2.79 -1.24 -16.07
CA THR A 145 2.85 -0.20 -15.04
C THR A 145 2.61 -0.84 -13.68
N PRO A 146 3.46 -0.61 -12.66
CA PRO A 146 3.24 -1.15 -11.32
C PRO A 146 2.02 -0.50 -10.66
N GLY A 147 1.39 -1.25 -9.75
CA GLY A 147 0.44 -0.66 -8.82
C GLY A 147 1.17 0.28 -7.87
N ILE A 148 0.48 1.32 -7.38
CA ILE A 148 1.04 2.25 -6.38
C ILE A 148 0.03 2.46 -5.25
N MET A 149 0.53 2.47 -4.03
CA MET A 149 -0.20 2.79 -2.82
C MET A 149 0.65 3.74 -2.00
N THR A 150 0.09 4.89 -1.65
CA THR A 150 0.72 5.83 -0.75
C THR A 150 0.38 5.46 0.69
N LEU A 151 1.42 5.15 1.45
CA LEU A 151 1.38 5.02 2.89
C LEU A 151 1.71 6.38 3.50
N SER A 152 0.87 6.87 4.40
CA SER A 152 1.11 8.11 5.13
C SER A 152 0.90 7.95 6.63
N VAL A 153 1.73 8.61 7.45
CA VAL A 153 1.59 8.61 8.91
C VAL A 153 1.49 10.03 9.45
N ASN A 154 0.65 10.22 10.47
CA ASN A 154 0.50 11.54 11.07
C ASN A 154 1.66 11.85 12.04
N GLY A 155 2.17 13.08 11.94
CA GLY A 155 2.99 13.72 12.97
C GLY A 155 2.13 14.64 13.83
N GLY A 156 2.79 15.46 14.65
CA GLY A 156 2.13 16.47 15.47
C GLY A 156 2.75 16.60 16.85
N GLU A 157 2.08 17.40 17.66
CA GLU A 157 2.48 17.70 19.03
C GLU A 157 1.98 16.62 19.99
N PHE A 158 2.71 16.43 21.08
CA PHE A 158 2.34 15.55 22.17
C PHE A 158 2.78 16.11 23.52
N ASN A 159 2.10 15.68 24.57
CA ASN A 159 2.37 16.04 25.96
C ASN A 159 2.40 17.56 26.20
N GLU A 160 1.64 18.32 25.39
CA GLU A 160 1.52 19.78 25.49
C GLU A 160 1.04 20.18 26.89
N GLY A 161 1.71 21.14 27.51
CA GLY A 161 1.35 21.68 28.81
C GLY A 161 1.76 23.15 28.96
N PHE A 162 1.21 23.81 29.99
CA PHE A 162 1.50 25.19 30.35
C PHE A 162 2.43 25.21 31.57
N LEU A 163 3.57 25.89 31.45
CA LEU A 163 4.67 25.92 32.43
C LEU A 163 5.28 24.54 32.73
N GLY A 164 5.28 23.65 31.75
CA GLY A 164 5.78 22.28 31.83
C GLY A 164 5.07 21.38 30.81
N LEU A 165 5.49 20.12 30.73
CA LEU A 165 4.84 19.09 29.93
C LEU A 165 3.77 18.37 30.76
N ASN A 166 2.68 18.01 30.11
CA ASN A 166 1.70 17.09 30.71
C ASN A 166 2.18 15.66 30.47
N GLU A 167 2.68 14.97 31.49
CA GLU A 167 3.26 13.63 31.37
C GLU A 167 2.24 12.53 30.98
N GLY A 168 2.76 11.47 30.37
CA GLY A 168 2.03 10.22 30.18
C GLY A 168 1.18 10.13 28.91
N LYS A 169 0.72 8.90 28.63
CA LYS A 169 0.04 8.53 27.39
C LYS A 169 -1.25 9.31 27.11
N HIS A 170 -1.96 9.75 28.15
CA HIS A 170 -3.24 10.47 27.99
C HIS A 170 -3.07 11.80 27.26
N HIS A 171 -1.87 12.38 27.28
CA HIS A 171 -1.51 13.59 26.56
C HIS A 171 -0.66 13.29 25.32
N GLY A 172 -0.43 12.01 25.02
CA GLY A 172 0.39 11.56 23.90
C GLY A 172 -0.28 11.72 22.54
N LEU A 173 0.55 11.70 21.49
CA LEU A 173 0.09 11.67 20.10
C LEU A 173 -0.31 10.26 19.70
N LYS A 174 -1.53 10.09 19.22
CA LYS A 174 -1.98 8.86 18.56
C LYS A 174 -1.47 8.83 17.11
N VAL A 175 -0.49 8.00 16.82
CA VAL A 175 0.03 7.79 15.48
C VAL A 175 -0.79 6.73 14.76
N LYS A 176 -1.19 7.03 13.53
CA LYS A 176 -2.01 6.20 12.65
C LYS A 176 -1.34 6.16 11.27
N ALA A 177 -1.40 5.02 10.62
CA ALA A 177 -1.16 4.90 9.20
C ALA A 177 -2.45 5.18 8.42
N LYS A 178 -2.32 5.81 7.27
CA LYS A 178 -3.32 5.92 6.22
C LYS A 178 -2.75 5.20 5.00
N PHE A 179 -3.49 4.22 4.52
CA PHE A 179 -3.23 3.49 3.28
C PHE A 179 -4.17 4.08 2.23
N ASP A 180 -3.60 4.58 1.15
CA ASP A 180 -4.29 5.30 0.08
C ASP A 180 -3.96 4.62 -1.25
N TRP A 181 -4.97 4.12 -1.95
CA TRP A 181 -4.77 3.47 -3.23
C TRP A 181 -4.58 4.52 -4.33
N ASP A 182 -3.44 4.49 -5.00
CA ASP A 182 -3.18 5.45 -6.09
C ASP A 182 -3.50 4.84 -7.46
N GLN A 183 -2.99 3.63 -7.75
CA GLN A 183 -3.20 2.99 -9.05
C GLN A 183 -3.04 1.46 -9.01
N ASP A 184 -3.75 0.78 -9.92
CA ASP A 184 -3.65 -0.66 -10.14
C ASP A 184 -2.46 -1.00 -11.04
N PRO A 185 -1.83 -2.19 -10.88
CA PRO A 185 -0.87 -2.68 -11.85
C PRO A 185 -1.57 -2.99 -13.17
N THR A 186 -0.95 -2.61 -14.28
CA THR A 186 -1.42 -2.96 -15.63
C THR A 186 -0.47 -3.96 -16.27
N PHE A 187 -1.04 -4.94 -16.96
CA PHE A 187 -0.31 -6.02 -17.59
C PHE A 187 -0.58 -6.05 -19.09
N GLY A 188 0.46 -6.39 -19.86
CA GLY A 188 0.34 -6.67 -21.28
C GLY A 188 -0.55 -7.88 -21.50
N VAL A 189 -1.40 -7.80 -22.53
CA VAL A 189 -2.21 -8.94 -22.94
C VAL A 189 -1.26 -10.00 -23.50
N VAL A 190 -1.14 -11.12 -22.81
CA VAL A 190 -0.51 -12.32 -23.38
C VAL A 190 -1.41 -12.77 -24.53
N PRO A 191 -0.93 -12.77 -25.79
CA PRO A 191 -1.72 -13.32 -26.89
C PRO A 191 -2.11 -14.75 -26.52
N GLU A 192 -3.41 -15.06 -26.55
CA GLU A 192 -3.87 -16.42 -26.30
C GLU A 192 -3.02 -17.38 -27.15
N PRO A 193 -2.61 -18.55 -26.62
CA PRO A 193 -1.73 -19.44 -27.37
C PRO A 193 -2.33 -19.69 -28.74
N GLY A 194 -1.62 -19.29 -29.80
CA GLY A 194 -2.06 -19.50 -31.18
C GLY A 194 -2.42 -20.96 -31.47
N THR A 195 -2.00 -21.89 -30.60
CA THR A 195 -2.50 -23.25 -30.47
C THR A 195 -4.02 -23.37 -30.60
N TRP A 196 -4.83 -22.52 -29.96
CA TRP A 196 -6.30 -22.61 -30.06
C TRP A 196 -6.77 -22.27 -31.48
N ALA A 197 -6.25 -21.18 -32.04
CA ALA A 197 -6.53 -20.78 -33.41
C ALA A 197 -6.03 -21.83 -34.44
N LEU A 198 -4.87 -22.45 -34.18
CA LEU A 198 -4.29 -23.51 -35.01
C LEU A 198 -5.06 -24.82 -34.89
N MET A 199 -5.56 -25.19 -33.70
CA MET A 199 -6.40 -26.37 -33.52
C MET A 199 -7.75 -26.18 -34.21
N ILE A 200 -8.39 -25.02 -34.03
CA ILE A 200 -9.65 -24.69 -34.72
C ILE A 200 -9.42 -24.68 -36.24
N GLY A 201 -8.35 -24.03 -36.72
CA GLY A 201 -7.99 -24.02 -38.13
C GLY A 201 -7.70 -25.41 -38.68
N GLY A 202 -6.92 -26.22 -37.96
CA GLY A 202 -6.57 -27.59 -38.32
C GLY A 202 -7.78 -28.51 -38.40
N PHE A 203 -8.66 -28.51 -37.39
CA PHE A 203 -9.89 -29.29 -37.40
C PHE A 203 -10.89 -28.78 -38.45
N GLY A 204 -10.98 -27.47 -38.65
CA GLY A 204 -11.78 -26.86 -39.71
C GLY A 204 -11.35 -27.35 -41.09
N MET A 205 -10.05 -27.34 -41.37
CA MET A 205 -9.48 -27.85 -42.62
C MET A 205 -9.66 -29.36 -42.78
N ALA A 206 -9.43 -30.16 -41.73
CA ALA A 206 -9.66 -31.60 -41.76
C ALA A 206 -11.12 -31.94 -42.07
N GLY A 207 -12.06 -31.26 -41.40
CA GLY A 207 -13.50 -31.40 -41.67
C GLY A 207 -13.88 -30.98 -43.09
N ALA A 208 -13.29 -29.90 -43.61
CA ALA A 208 -13.52 -29.45 -44.99
C ALA A 208 -13.03 -30.49 -46.02
N MET A 209 -11.88 -31.12 -45.78
CA MET A 209 -11.34 -32.17 -46.65
C MET A 209 -12.21 -33.43 -46.66
N ILE A 210 -12.73 -33.85 -45.50
CA ILE A 210 -13.66 -35.00 -45.41
C ILE A 210 -14.95 -34.71 -46.20
N ARG A 211 -15.51 -33.51 -46.07
CA ARG A 211 -16.72 -33.09 -46.82
C ARG A 211 -16.48 -33.06 -48.34
N ARG A 212 -15.32 -32.56 -48.78
CA ARG A 212 -14.95 -32.53 -50.22
C ARG A 212 -14.90 -33.94 -50.83
N ARG A 213 -14.33 -34.92 -50.12
CA ARG A 213 -14.26 -36.30 -50.62
C ARG A 213 -15.64 -36.94 -50.78
N ARG A 214 -16.56 -36.69 -49.83
CA ARG A 214 -17.94 -37.20 -49.91
C ARG A 214 -18.73 -36.62 -51.08
N ALA A 215 -18.45 -35.37 -51.46
CA ALA A 215 -19.11 -34.72 -52.60
C ALA A 215 -18.62 -35.20 -53.97
N ILE A 216 -17.41 -35.77 -54.06
CA ILE A 216 -16.85 -36.31 -55.31
C ILE A 216 -17.26 -37.78 -55.52
N ALA A 217 -17.56 -38.51 -54.44
CA ALA A 217 -17.96 -39.91 -54.49
C ALA A 217 -19.48 -40.14 -54.66
N ALA A 218 -20.26 -39.07 -54.76
CA ALA A 218 -21.70 -39.07 -55.02
C ALA A 218 -21.97 -38.53 -56.42
#